data_AF-A0A227J1S7-F1
#
_entry.id   AF-A0A227J1S7-F1
#
_cell.length_a   1.000
_cell.length_b   1.000
_cell.length_c   1.000
_cell.angle_alpha   90.00
_cell.angle_beta   90.00
_cell.angle_gamma   90.00
#
_symmetry.space_group_name_H-M   'P 1'
#
loop_
_entity.id
_entity.type
_entity.pdbx_description
1 polymer ?
#
loop_
_entity_poly.entity_id
_entity_poly.type
_entity_poly.pdbx_seq_one_letter_code
_entity_poly.pdbx_strand_id
1 'polypeptide(L)'
;ETWGTGDVKYHQGFSADFATPGGDVHLALAFNPSHLEIVNPVVIGSVRARQDRLGDNHGSKVLPITIHGDSAIAGQGVVAETFNMSLARGFC
;
A
#
# COMPACT_ATOMS: atom_id res chain seq x y z
N GLU A 1 -22.78 -11.69 15.71
CA GLU A 1 -22.44 -12.21 14.37
C GLU A 1 -20.93 -12.26 14.26
N THR A 2 -20.36 -13.35 13.76
CA THR A 2 -18.92 -13.47 13.48
C THR A 2 -18.71 -13.27 11.99
N TRP A 3 -18.06 -12.18 11.59
CA TRP A 3 -17.89 -11.76 10.20
C TRP A 3 -16.83 -12.57 9.41
N GLY A 4 -16.24 -13.59 10.04
CA GLY A 4 -15.24 -14.47 9.44
C GLY A 4 -14.43 -15.22 10.49
N THR A 5 -13.43 -15.99 10.04
CA THR A 5 -12.47 -16.69 10.92
C THR A 5 -11.44 -15.75 11.55
N GLY A 6 -11.28 -14.55 10.99
CA GLY A 6 -10.30 -13.57 11.44
C GLY A 6 -8.85 -13.92 11.06
N ASP A 7 -7.92 -13.11 11.56
CA ASP A 7 -6.48 -13.29 11.43
C ASP A 7 -5.78 -12.73 12.68
N VAL A 8 -4.49 -13.00 12.84
CA VAL A 8 -3.69 -12.51 13.97
C VAL A 8 -3.59 -10.98 13.99
N LYS A 9 -3.44 -10.43 15.20
CA LYS A 9 -3.48 -8.97 15.45
C LYS A 9 -2.55 -8.12 14.58
N TYR A 10 -1.39 -8.66 14.19
CA TYR A 10 -0.36 -7.94 13.41
C TYR A 10 -0.52 -8.08 11.89
N HIS A 11 -1.63 -8.65 11.42
CA HIS A 11 -2.04 -8.64 10.00
C HIS A 11 -3.19 -7.65 9.73
N GLN A 12 -3.69 -6.98 10.78
CA GLN A 12 -4.84 -6.08 10.67
C GLN A 12 -4.43 -4.75 10.03
N GLY A 13 -5.16 -4.36 9.00
CA GLY A 13 -5.15 -3.01 8.46
C GLY A 13 -5.95 -2.04 9.32
N PHE A 14 -5.87 -0.76 8.99
CA PHE A 14 -6.60 0.30 9.68
C PHE A 14 -6.87 1.48 8.74
N SER A 15 -7.86 2.31 9.04
CA SER A 15 -8.11 3.53 8.27
C SER A 15 -8.58 4.64 9.21
N ALA A 16 -7.99 5.83 9.05
CA ALA A 16 -8.29 6.98 9.87
C ALA A 16 -7.91 8.27 9.13
N ASP A 17 -8.58 9.36 9.49
CA ASP A 17 -8.16 10.69 9.06
C ASP A 17 -7.17 11.26 10.09
N PHE A 18 -6.13 11.92 9.60
CA PHE A 18 -5.04 12.46 10.41
C PHE A 18 -4.87 13.95 10.14
N ALA A 19 -4.94 14.77 11.18
CA ALA A 19 -4.83 16.21 11.06
C ALA A 19 -3.39 16.65 10.73
N THR A 20 -3.24 17.47 9.69
CA THR A 20 -1.96 18.09 9.31
C THR A 20 -2.12 19.61 9.20
N PRO A 21 -1.03 20.40 9.16
CA PRO A 21 -1.12 21.85 8.93
C PRO A 21 -1.84 22.23 7.61
N GLY A 22 -1.86 21.32 6.62
CA GLY A 22 -2.53 21.52 5.33
C GLY A 22 -3.98 21.04 5.28
N GLY A 23 -4.52 20.53 6.39
CA GLY A 23 -5.83 19.89 6.47
C GLY A 23 -5.73 18.40 6.81
N ASP A 24 -6.89 17.75 6.93
CA ASP A 24 -6.96 16.33 7.27
C ASP A 24 -6.56 15.46 6.07
N VAL A 25 -5.72 14.47 6.34
CA VAL A 25 -5.24 13.49 5.35
C VAL A 25 -5.78 12.11 5.71
N HIS A 26 -6.39 11.44 4.74
CA HIS A 26 -6.86 10.08 4.92
C HIS A 26 -5.69 9.09 4.87
N LEU A 27 -5.47 8.36 5.97
CA LEU A 27 -4.47 7.31 6.09
C LEU A 27 -5.14 5.94 6.04
N ALA A 28 -4.59 5.04 5.21
CA ALA A 28 -5.02 3.66 5.12
C ALA A 28 -3.80 2.72 5.23
N LEU A 29 -3.83 1.85 6.23
CA LEU A 29 -2.89 0.75 6.41
C LEU A 29 -3.49 -0.52 5.79
N ALA A 30 -2.79 -1.10 4.82
CA ALA A 30 -3.23 -2.33 4.15
C ALA A 30 -3.17 -3.54 5.10
N PHE A 31 -4.09 -4.48 4.89
CA PHE A 31 -3.98 -5.82 5.47
C PHE A 31 -2.87 -6.60 4.76
N ASN A 32 -2.14 -7.45 5.49
CA ASN A 32 -1.05 -8.25 4.92
C ASN A 32 -0.98 -9.64 5.56
N PRO A 33 -0.69 -10.70 4.78
CA PRO A 33 -0.36 -12.00 5.36
C PRO A 33 1.08 -12.01 5.90
N SER A 34 1.50 -13.15 6.48
CA SER A 34 2.89 -13.34 6.93
C SER A 34 3.90 -13.48 5.78
N HIS A 35 3.46 -13.68 4.53
CA HIS A 35 4.35 -13.70 3.37
C HIS A 35 4.85 -12.29 3.12
N LEU A 36 6.11 -12.03 3.48
CA LEU A 36 6.71 -10.69 3.41
C LEU A 36 6.77 -10.17 1.97
N GLU A 37 6.80 -8.85 1.84
CA GLU A 37 6.93 -8.10 0.57
C GLU A 37 5.78 -8.25 -0.44
N ILE A 38 4.95 -9.29 -0.37
CA ILE A 38 3.87 -9.51 -1.33
C ILE A 38 2.77 -8.44 -1.25
N VAL A 39 2.68 -7.72 -0.14
CA VAL A 39 1.75 -6.60 0.04
C VAL A 39 2.17 -5.35 -0.74
N ASN A 40 3.45 -5.22 -1.12
CA ASN A 40 3.94 -4.05 -1.84
C ASN A 40 3.16 -3.77 -3.14
N PRO A 41 3.06 -4.72 -4.10
CA PRO A 41 2.29 -4.48 -5.32
C PRO A 41 0.80 -4.28 -5.04
N VAL A 42 0.26 -4.83 -3.94
CA VAL A 42 -1.14 -4.60 -3.53
C VAL A 42 -1.36 -3.14 -3.14
N VAL A 43 -0.44 -2.55 -2.39
CA VAL A 43 -0.49 -1.12 -2.02
C VAL A 43 -0.36 -0.24 -3.25
N ILE A 44 0.59 -0.52 -4.15
CA ILE A 44 0.77 0.23 -5.40
C ILE A 44 -0.51 0.19 -6.25
N GLY A 45 -1.13 -0.97 -6.40
CA GLY A 45 -2.41 -1.12 -7.11
C GLY A 45 -3.57 -0.36 -6.44
N SER A 46 -3.64 -0.39 -5.11
CA SER A 46 -4.63 0.37 -4.35
C SER A 46 -4.48 1.89 -4.56
N VAL A 47 -3.24 2.39 -4.51
CA VAL A 47 -2.94 3.80 -4.78
C VAL A 47 -3.26 4.17 -6.21
N ARG A 48 -2.88 3.34 -7.19
CA ARG A 48 -3.24 3.57 -8.60
C ARG A 48 -4.75 3.72 -8.78
N ALA A 49 -5.54 2.83 -8.19
CA ALA A 49 -7.00 2.91 -8.24
C ALA A 49 -7.55 4.21 -7.63
N ARG A 50 -6.93 4.72 -6.56
CA ARG A 50 -7.31 5.99 -5.94
C ARG A 50 -6.92 7.19 -6.80
N GLN A 51 -5.74 7.17 -7.40
CA GLN A 51 -5.28 8.20 -8.34
C GLN A 51 -6.22 8.28 -9.55
N ASP A 52 -6.56 7.15 -10.15
CA ASP A 52 -7.50 7.08 -11.28
C ASP A 52 -8.88 7.64 -10.89
N ARG A 53 -9.39 7.28 -9.70
CA ARG A 53 -10.67 7.80 -9.18
C ARG A 53 -10.66 9.31 -8.94
N LEU A 54 -9.52 9.88 -8.54
CA LEU A 54 -9.37 11.31 -8.25
C LEU A 54 -8.93 12.15 -9.47
N GLY A 55 -8.70 11.51 -10.62
CA GLY A 55 -8.10 12.16 -11.79
C GLY A 55 -6.69 12.67 -11.52
N ASP A 56 -5.96 12.03 -10.61
CA ASP A 56 -4.60 12.40 -10.20
C ASP A 56 -3.56 11.85 -11.18
N ASN A 57 -3.55 12.39 -12.40
CA ASN A 57 -2.67 11.94 -13.48
C ASN A 57 -1.17 12.13 -13.20
N HIS A 58 -0.83 12.94 -12.21
CA HIS A 58 0.55 13.23 -11.81
C HIS A 58 0.96 12.55 -10.50
N GLY A 59 0.06 11.81 -9.86
CA GLY A 59 0.33 11.11 -8.59
C GLY A 59 0.64 12.04 -7.41
N SER A 60 0.13 13.28 -7.40
CA SER A 60 0.47 14.29 -6.40
C SER A 60 -0.48 14.33 -5.19
N LYS A 61 -1.57 13.57 -5.20
CA LYS A 61 -2.61 13.57 -4.15
C LYS A 61 -2.64 12.30 -3.31
N VAL A 62 -2.14 11.18 -3.83
CA VAL A 62 -2.14 9.88 -3.14
C VAL A 62 -0.72 9.34 -3.09
N LEU A 63 -0.18 9.22 -1.86
CA LEU A 63 1.19 8.80 -1.62
C LEU A 63 1.24 7.33 -1.14
N PRO A 64 1.85 6.41 -1.89
CA PRO A 64 2.18 5.08 -1.37
C PRO A 64 3.40 5.16 -0.43
N ILE A 65 3.33 4.48 0.72
CA ILE A 65 4.48 4.27 1.62
C ILE A 65 4.55 2.77 1.92
N THR A 66 5.70 2.15 1.66
CA THR A 66 5.98 0.73 1.97
C THR A 66 7.11 0.63 2.98
N ILE A 67 6.96 -0.26 3.96
CA ILE A 67 7.95 -0.50 5.02
C ILE A 67 8.43 -1.94 4.87
N HIS A 68 9.75 -2.11 4.86
CA HIS A 68 10.38 -3.39 4.53
C HIS A 68 11.28 -3.89 5.65
N GLY A 69 11.41 -5.21 5.76
CA GLY A 69 12.47 -5.84 6.53
C GLY A 69 13.77 -5.87 5.72
N ASP A 70 14.92 -5.73 6.37
CA ASP A 70 16.25 -5.70 5.75
C ASP A 70 16.55 -6.95 4.92
N SER A 71 16.28 -8.14 5.45
CA SER A 71 16.54 -9.40 4.76
C SER A 71 15.48 -9.69 3.68
N ALA A 72 14.24 -9.22 3.90
CA ALA A 72 13.14 -9.46 2.99
C ALA A 72 13.23 -8.60 1.72
N ILE A 73 13.60 -7.32 1.85
CA ILE A 73 13.78 -6.42 0.71
C ILE A 73 14.89 -6.89 -0.24
N ALA A 74 15.94 -7.51 0.33
CA ALA A 74 17.05 -8.06 -0.44
C ALA A 74 16.75 -9.45 -1.05
N GLY A 75 15.89 -10.25 -0.40
CA GLY A 75 15.71 -11.66 -0.73
C GLY A 75 14.43 -11.99 -1.52
N GLN A 76 13.41 -11.15 -1.50
CA GLN A 76 12.13 -11.43 -2.15
C GLN A 76 12.03 -10.77 -3.54
N GLY A 77 11.94 -11.59 -4.58
CA GLY A 77 11.91 -11.13 -5.99
C GLY A 77 10.76 -10.17 -6.32
N VAL A 78 9.63 -10.27 -5.62
CA VAL A 78 8.47 -9.37 -5.81
C VAL A 78 8.83 -7.90 -5.59
N VAL A 79 9.85 -7.61 -4.78
CA VAL A 79 10.37 -6.25 -4.60
C VAL A 79 10.98 -5.72 -5.89
N ALA A 80 11.85 -6.51 -6.53
CA ALA A 80 12.45 -6.14 -7.81
C ALA A 80 11.41 -6.00 -8.93
N GLU A 81 10.41 -6.88 -8.95
CA GLU A 81 9.29 -6.77 -9.89
C GLU A 81 8.48 -5.49 -9.67
N THR A 82 8.21 -5.14 -8.40
CA THR A 82 7.50 -3.90 -8.05
C THR A 82 8.31 -2.66 -8.46
N PHE A 83 9.62 -2.66 -8.25
CA PHE A 83 10.49 -1.58 -8.75
C PHE A 83 10.49 -1.47 -10.27
N ASN A 84 10.51 -2.60 -10.99
CA ASN A 84 10.43 -2.59 -12.45
C ASN A 84 9.13 -1.98 -12.97
N MET A 85 8.04 -2.04 -12.19
CA MET A 85 6.76 -1.42 -12.54
C MET A 85 6.66 0.07 -12.18
N SER A 86 7.52 0.62 -11.32
CA SER A 86 7.38 1.98 -10.75
C SER A 86 7.29 3.14 -11.75
N LEU A 87 7.82 2.98 -12.97
CA LEU A 87 7.74 3.99 -14.05
C LEU A 87 7.01 3.47 -15.28
N ALA A 88 6.46 2.25 -15.22
CA ALA A 88 5.72 1.66 -16.30
C ALA A 88 4.32 2.29 -16.40
N ARG A 89 3.92 2.69 -17.61
CA ARG A 89 2.55 3.17 -17.85
C ARG A 89 1.53 2.14 -17.38
N GLY A 90 0.50 2.59 -16.66
CA GLY A 90 -0.54 1.73 -16.09
C GLY A 90 -0.28 1.24 -14.66
N PHE A 91 0.91 1.49 -14.13
CA PHE A 91 1.27 1.25 -12.72
C PHE A 91 1.58 2.58 -12.02
N CYS A 92 1.70 2.54 -10.70
CA CYS A 92 2.08 3.69 -9.85
C CYS A 92 3.53 3.54 -9.41
#